data_AF-A0A4U8WMS7-F1
#
_entry.id   AF-A0A4U8WMS7-F1
#
_cell.length_a   1.000
_cell.length_b   1.000
_cell.length_c   1.000
_cell.angle_alpha   90.00
_cell.angle_beta   90.00
_cell.angle_gamma   90.00
#
_symmetry.space_group_name_H-M   'P 1'
#
loop_
_entity.id
_entity.type
_entity.pdbx_description
1 polymer ?
#
loop_
_entity_poly.entity_id
_entity_poly.type
_entity_poly.pdbx_seq_one_letter_code
_entity_poly.pdbx_strand_id
1 'polypeptide(L)'
;MNDILKKVFEPKRNLVCFILFALSIIIMFTCLDYTYKKMKTIIILIYFFPGILFFAFGSIYNITRYKNAEIKIKLLVLFPLLIIILYIVYILLMLAYAITYR
;
A
#
# COMPACT_ATOMS: atom_id res chain seq x y z
N MET A 1 -9.86 15.79 16.55
CA MET A 1 -9.66 14.56 15.76
C MET A 1 -9.48 14.82 14.26
N ASN A 2 -10.29 15.69 13.65
CA ASN A 2 -10.15 16.04 12.23
C ASN A 2 -8.76 16.59 11.84
N ASP A 3 -8.17 17.52 12.60
CA ASP A 3 -6.93 18.16 12.16
C ASP A 3 -5.69 17.26 12.20
N ILE A 4 -5.68 16.26 13.10
CA ILE A 4 -4.61 15.24 13.14
C ILE A 4 -4.71 14.35 11.89
N LEU A 5 -5.89 13.83 11.57
CA LEU A 5 -6.11 13.01 10.37
C LEU A 5 -5.80 13.80 9.09
N LYS A 6 -6.18 15.08 9.03
CA LYS A 6 -5.86 15.97 7.90
C LYS A 6 -4.35 16.12 7.70
N LYS A 7 -3.58 16.24 8.78
CA LYS A 7 -2.12 16.36 8.73
C LYS A 7 -1.50 15.02 8.37
N VAL A 8 -1.99 13.92 8.96
CA VAL A 8 -1.53 12.54 8.72
C VAL A 8 -1.68 12.12 7.28
N PHE A 9 -2.86 12.32 6.72
CA PHE A 9 -3.18 11.91 5.37
C PHE A 9 -2.92 13.00 4.34
N GLU A 10 -2.12 14.02 4.61
CA GLU A 10 -1.85 15.02 3.58
C GLU A 10 -1.28 14.35 2.31
N PRO A 11 -1.78 14.65 1.09
CA PRO A 11 -1.51 13.82 -0.09
C PRO A 11 -0.02 13.55 -0.35
N LYS A 12 0.81 14.60 -0.28
CA LYS A 12 2.26 14.50 -0.46
C LYS A 12 2.89 13.58 0.58
N ARG A 13 2.50 13.74 1.85
CA ARG A 13 3.05 12.94 2.96
C ARG A 13 2.61 11.49 2.86
N ASN A 14 1.34 11.26 2.53
CA ASN A 14 0.80 9.91 2.33
C ASN A 14 1.56 9.18 1.22
N LEU A 15 1.84 9.85 0.10
CA LEU A 15 2.63 9.28 -0.99
C LEU A 15 4.07 8.97 -0.57
N VAL A 16 4.76 9.90 0.12
CA VAL A 16 6.13 9.67 0.59
C VAL A 16 6.19 8.50 1.56
N CYS A 17 5.27 8.44 2.53
CA CYS A 17 5.17 7.32 3.47
C CYS A 17 4.88 6.00 2.73
N PHE A 18 4.03 6.02 1.70
CA PHE A 18 3.75 4.84 0.88
C PHE A 18 4.99 4.34 0.13
N ILE A 19 5.77 5.24 -0.46
CA ILE A 19 7.02 4.88 -1.14
C ILE A 19 8.04 4.28 -0.16
N LEU A 20 8.21 4.91 1.01
CA LEU A 20 9.09 4.38 2.06
C LEU A 20 8.64 3.02 2.56
N PHE A 21 7.32 2.82 2.72
CA PHE A 21 6.75 1.52 3.05
C PHE A 21 7.06 0.48 1.98
N ALA A 22 6.82 0.77 0.70
CA ALA A 22 7.13 -0.13 -0.41
C ALA A 22 8.63 -0.49 -0.46
N LEU A 23 9.52 0.49 -0.30
CA LEU A 23 10.96 0.27 -0.23
C LEU A 23 11.35 -0.61 0.96
N SER A 24 10.76 -0.39 2.14
CA SER A 24 11.05 -1.21 3.33
C SER A 24 10.75 -2.69 3.09
N ILE A 25 9.67 -2.99 2.36
CA ILE A 25 9.28 -4.35 2.00
C ILE A 25 10.29 -4.94 1.01
N ILE A 26 10.66 -4.19 -0.03
CA ILE A 26 11.66 -4.64 -1.02
C ILE A 26 12.99 -4.95 -0.33
N ILE A 27 13.47 -4.06 0.53
CA ILE A 27 14.72 -4.24 1.30
C ILE A 27 14.64 -5.48 2.19
N MET A 28 13.52 -5.69 2.86
CA MET A 28 13.30 -6.91 3.64
C MET A 28 13.32 -8.16 2.75
N PHE A 29 12.84 -8.07 1.50
CA PHE A 29 12.93 -9.17 0.55
C PHE A 29 14.35 -9.45 0.05
N THR A 30 15.17 -8.43 -0.13
CA THR A 30 16.54 -8.58 -0.65
C THR A 30 17.57 -8.91 0.43
N CYS A 31 17.42 -8.38 1.64
CA CYS A 31 18.45 -8.45 2.67
C CYS A 31 18.23 -9.58 3.69
N LEU A 32 17.00 -10.06 3.90
CA LEU A 32 16.77 -11.20 4.79
C LEU A 32 17.01 -12.52 4.06
N ASP A 33 17.98 -13.27 4.59
CA ASP A 33 18.40 -14.57 4.12
C ASP A 33 17.25 -15.58 3.96
N TYR A 34 17.40 -16.48 2.98
CA TYR A 34 16.38 -17.47 2.62
C TYR A 34 16.08 -18.46 3.76
N THR A 35 17.02 -18.67 4.68
CA THR A 35 16.88 -19.49 5.90
C THR A 35 15.71 -19.03 6.78
N TYR A 36 15.33 -17.75 6.73
CA TYR A 36 14.25 -17.18 7.53
C TYR A 36 12.90 -17.09 6.80
N LYS A 37 12.69 -17.89 5.74
CA LYS A 37 11.50 -17.82 4.87
C LYS A 37 10.17 -17.77 5.64
N LYS A 38 10.01 -18.58 6.69
CA LYS A 38 8.79 -18.59 7.54
C LYS A 38 8.61 -17.29 8.33
N MET A 39 9.66 -16.80 9.00
CA MET A 39 9.60 -15.52 9.71
C MET A 39 9.33 -14.36 8.76
N LYS A 40 9.96 -14.37 7.58
CA LYS A 40 9.75 -13.37 6.53
C LYS A 40 8.28 -13.27 6.14
N THR A 41 7.62 -14.40 5.87
CA THR A 41 6.19 -14.43 5.55
C THR A 41 5.32 -13.90 6.68
N ILE A 42 5.63 -14.22 7.93
CA ILE A 42 4.86 -13.75 9.10
C ILE A 42 5.02 -12.24 9.29
N ILE A 43 6.26 -11.72 9.22
CA ILE A 43 6.54 -10.29 9.35
C ILE A 43 5.86 -9.54 8.21
N ILE A 44 5.89 -10.08 6.99
CA ILE A 44 5.12 -9.52 5.87
C ILE A 44 3.64 -9.49 6.22
N LEU A 45 3.01 -10.60 6.60
CA LEU A 45 1.57 -10.59 6.88
C LEU A 45 1.19 -9.57 7.97
N ILE A 46 1.97 -9.50 9.06
CA ILE A 46 1.70 -8.62 10.20
C ILE A 46 1.99 -7.15 9.88
N TYR A 47 2.98 -6.85 9.04
CA TYR A 47 3.37 -5.47 8.73
C TYR A 47 2.72 -4.93 7.44
N PHE A 48 2.68 -5.77 6.41
CA PHE A 48 2.21 -5.45 5.08
C PHE A 48 0.70 -5.24 5.05
N PHE A 49 -0.07 -6.14 5.68
CA PHE A 49 -1.53 -6.08 5.61
C PHE A 49 -2.08 -4.84 6.34
N PRO A 50 -1.67 -4.52 7.60
CA PRO A 50 -2.09 -3.28 8.24
C PRO A 50 -1.58 -2.03 7.51
N GLY A 51 -0.37 -2.09 6.93
CA GLY A 51 0.17 -0.99 6.13
C GLY A 51 -0.68 -0.70 4.89
N ILE A 52 -1.03 -1.73 4.11
CA ILE A 52 -1.92 -1.60 2.96
C ILE A 52 -3.27 -1.00 3.37
N LEU A 53 -3.87 -1.51 4.45
CA LEU A 53 -5.14 -0.98 4.94
C LEU A 53 -5.01 0.50 5.32
N PHE A 54 -3.96 0.87 6.05
CA PHE A 54 -3.70 2.26 6.43
C PHE A 54 -3.60 3.19 5.22
N PHE A 55 -2.85 2.80 4.18
CA PHE A 55 -2.70 3.60 2.96
C PHE A 55 -3.97 3.61 2.12
N ALA A 56 -4.73 2.51 2.06
CA ALA A 56 -6.01 2.45 1.38
C ALA A 56 -7.02 3.43 2.02
N PHE A 57 -7.16 3.39 3.35
CA PHE A 57 -8.00 4.34 4.09
C PHE A 57 -7.55 5.79 3.87
N GLY A 58 -6.24 6.06 3.95
CA GLY A 58 -5.68 7.38 3.72
C GLY A 58 -5.94 7.92 2.31
N SER A 59 -5.80 7.08 1.29
CA SER A 59 -6.13 7.45 -0.08
C SER A 59 -7.62 7.68 -0.29
N ILE A 60 -8.50 6.82 0.24
CA ILE A 60 -9.96 7.03 0.15
C ILE A 60 -10.38 8.34 0.84
N TYR A 61 -9.84 8.61 2.03
CA TYR A 61 -10.05 9.87 2.74
C TYR A 61 -9.61 11.08 1.90
N ASN A 62 -8.45 10.98 1.25
CA ASN A 62 -7.97 12.05 0.38
C ASN A 62 -8.79 12.23 -0.89
N ILE A 63 -9.30 11.15 -1.50
CA ILE A 63 -10.15 11.23 -2.70
C ILE A 63 -11.40 12.05 -2.40
N THR A 64 -12.06 11.76 -1.27
CA THR A 64 -13.27 12.49 -0.87
C THR A 64 -12.97 13.96 -0.57
N ARG A 65 -11.85 14.25 0.07
CA ARG A 65 -11.48 15.61 0.48
C ARG A 65 -10.96 16.50 -0.66
N TYR A 66 -10.19 15.94 -1.60
CA TYR A 66 -9.56 16.67 -2.71
C TYR A 66 -10.32 16.48 -4.04
N LYS A 67 -11.62 16.14 -3.98
CA LYS A 67 -12.48 15.90 -5.16
C LYS A 67 -12.48 17.06 -6.18
N ASN A 68 -12.35 18.30 -5.70
CA ASN A 68 -12.35 19.50 -6.55
C ASN A 68 -10.96 20.12 -6.74
N ALA A 69 -9.89 19.42 -6.33
CA ALA A 69 -8.53 19.91 -6.50
C ALA A 69 -8.05 19.82 -7.97
N GLU A 70 -6.93 20.47 -8.26
CA GLU A 70 -6.22 20.34 -9.54
C GLU A 70 -5.87 18.88 -9.87
N ILE A 71 -5.77 18.58 -11.16
CA ILE A 71 -5.46 17.24 -11.70
C ILE A 71 -4.18 16.67 -11.08
N LYS A 72 -3.15 17.50 -10.87
CA LYS A 72 -1.87 17.09 -10.26
C LYS A 72 -2.06 16.50 -8.86
N ILE A 73 -2.89 17.13 -8.03
CA ILE A 73 -3.17 16.67 -6.66
C ILE A 73 -4.04 15.41 -6.70
N LYS A 74 -5.02 15.35 -7.60
CA LYS A 74 -5.87 14.16 -7.80
C LYS A 74 -5.04 12.92 -8.14
N LEU A 75 -4.11 13.03 -9.08
CA LEU A 75 -3.21 11.93 -9.45
C LEU A 75 -2.38 11.46 -8.24
N LEU A 76 -1.85 12.40 -7.47
CA LEU A 76 -1.02 12.12 -6.29
C LEU A 76 -1.81 11.34 -5.23
N VAL A 77 -3.08 11.69 -5.02
CA VAL A 77 -4.00 11.02 -4.10
C VAL A 77 -4.37 9.61 -4.57
N LEU A 78 -4.59 9.43 -5.88
CA LEU A 78 -4.99 8.17 -6.50
C LEU A 78 -3.84 7.16 -6.60
N PHE A 79 -2.61 7.62 -6.73
CA PHE A 79 -1.46 6.76 -7.04
C PHE A 79 -1.24 5.61 -6.04
N PRO A 80 -1.22 5.83 -4.70
CA PRO A 80 -1.07 4.72 -3.76
C PRO A 80 -2.21 3.70 -3.86
N LEU A 81 -3.44 4.18 -4.06
CA LEU A 81 -4.62 3.33 -4.17
C LEU A 81 -4.57 2.46 -5.43
N LEU A 82 -4.16 3.03 -6.56
CA LEU A 82 -4.00 2.30 -7.82
C LEU A 82 -3.00 1.15 -7.66
N ILE A 83 -1.85 1.39 -7.01
CA ILE A 83 -0.84 0.36 -6.76
C ILE A 83 -1.40 -0.75 -5.86
N ILE A 84 -2.14 -0.39 -4.80
CA ILE A 84 -2.79 -1.37 -3.92
C ILE A 84 -3.77 -2.25 -4.70
N ILE A 85 -4.61 -1.65 -5.55
CA ILE A 85 -5.58 -2.39 -6.37
C ILE A 85 -4.85 -3.34 -7.33
N LEU A 86 -3.83 -2.86 -8.06
CA LEU A 86 -3.05 -3.68 -8.97
C LEU A 86 -2.39 -4.87 -8.23
N TYR A 87 -1.89 -4.64 -7.03
CA TYR A 87 -1.30 -5.69 -6.20
C TYR A 87 -2.34 -6.74 -5.76
N ILE A 88 -3.54 -6.33 -5.36
CA ILE A 88 -4.62 -7.26 -5.00
C ILE A 88 -5.05 -8.09 -6.23
N VAL A 89 -5.21 -7.44 -7.39
CA VAL A 89 -5.54 -8.12 -8.65
C VAL A 89 -4.48 -9.15 -9.00
N TYR A 90 -3.19 -8.80 -8.87
CA TYR A 90 -2.08 -9.74 -9.09
C TYR A 90 -2.17 -10.97 -8.17
N ILE A 91 -2.44 -10.78 -6.88
CA ILE A 91 -2.62 -11.91 -5.94
C ILE A 91 -3.79 -12.80 -6.38
N LEU A 92 -4.93 -12.20 -6.73
CA LEU A 92 -6.11 -12.96 -7.16
C LEU A 92 -5.82 -13.79 -8.41
N LEU A 93 -5.12 -13.23 -9.39
CA LEU A 93 -4.70 -13.96 -10.60
C LEU A 93 -3.76 -15.12 -10.26
N MET A 94 -2.79 -14.90 -9.36
CA MET A 94 -1.87 -15.96 -8.93
C MET A 94 -2.60 -17.09 -8.17
N LEU A 95 -3.55 -16.75 -7.31
CA LEU A 95 -4.38 -17.73 -6.62
C LEU A 95 -5.27 -18.52 -7.60
N ALA A 96 -5.92 -17.85 -8.54
CA ALA A 96 -6.73 -18.51 -9.57
C ALA A 96 -5.88 -19.45 -10.42
N TYR A 97 -4.69 -19.02 -10.86
CA TYR A 97 -3.75 -19.87 -11.59
C TYR A 97 -3.34 -21.10 -10.77
N ALA A 98 -2.99 -20.91 -9.49
CA ALA A 98 -2.61 -22.01 -8.60
C ALA A 98 -3.76 -22.99 -8.29
N ILE A 99 -5.01 -22.58 -8.45
CA ILE A 99 -6.18 -23.47 -8.29
C ILE A 99 -6.47 -24.23 -9.59
N THR A 100 -6.37 -23.56 -10.74
CA THR A 100 -6.71 -24.16 -12.05
C THR A 100 -5.64 -25.12 -12.58
N TYR A 101 -4.36 -24.86 -12.28
CA TYR A 101 -3.22 -25.62 -12.80
C TYR A 101 -2.54 -26.50 -11.75
N ARG A 102 -3.25 -26.84 -10.67
CA ARG A 102 -2.84 -27.78 -9.64
C ARG A 102 -3.78 -28.98 -9.64
#